data_AF-A0A2S6HLN3-F1
#
_entry.id   AF-A0A2S6HLN3-F1
#
_cell.length_a   1.000
_cell.length_b   1.000
_cell.length_c   1.000
_cell.angle_alpha   90.00
_cell.angle_beta   90.00
_cell.angle_gamma   90.00
#
_symmetry.space_group_name_H-M   'P 1'
#
loop_
_entity.id
_entity.type
_entity.pdbx_description
1 polymer ?
#
loop_
_entity_poly.entity_id
_entity_poly.type
_entity_poly.pdbx_seq_one_letter_code
_entity_poly.pdbx_strand_id
1 'polypeptide(L)'
;MEAKSLISDAVYPYFNLFAELLDSTNSYHRNRGILLIAANAKWDRENKIDEIIDKLLKHVEDEKPITARQCIKAMPLVAQYKPDLADDIIQALRNANTQMYKGSLQPLVYKDIAEALKLINNFYNKSERG
;
A
#
# COMPACT_ATOMS: atom_id res chain seq x y z
N MET A 1 12.02 3.69 12.04
CA MET A 1 10.93 2.72 12.30
C MET A 1 10.73 1.84 11.09
N GLU A 2 10.46 2.39 9.90
CA GLU A 2 10.32 1.63 8.65
C GLU A 2 11.44 0.60 8.39
N ALA A 3 12.72 1.02 8.41
CA ALA A 3 13.83 0.08 8.24
C ALA A 3 13.89 -1.03 9.31
N LYS A 4 13.44 -0.74 10.55
CA LYS A 4 13.32 -1.75 11.62
C LYS A 4 12.13 -2.68 11.37
N SER A 5 10.99 -2.16 10.92
CA SER A 5 9.82 -2.95 10.50
C SER A 5 10.16 -3.90 9.36
N LEU A 6 11.05 -3.51 8.45
CA LEU A 6 11.50 -4.39 7.37
C LEU A 6 12.38 -5.56 7.82
N ILE A 7 12.96 -5.54 9.03
CA ILE A 7 13.91 -6.57 9.48
C ILE A 7 13.53 -7.24 10.81
N SER A 8 12.53 -6.72 11.53
CA SER A 8 12.05 -7.24 12.81
C SER A 8 10.57 -6.91 13.03
N ASP A 9 9.88 -7.78 13.76
CA ASP A 9 8.49 -7.62 14.21
C ASP A 9 8.36 -6.69 15.43
N ALA A 10 9.45 -6.12 15.97
CA ALA A 10 9.43 -5.25 17.15
C ALA A 10 8.55 -3.99 17.03
N VAL A 11 8.17 -3.61 15.80
CA VAL A 11 7.32 -2.45 15.51
C VAL A 11 5.85 -2.86 15.29
N TYR A 12 5.58 -4.15 15.02
CA TYR A 12 4.23 -4.66 14.78
C TYR A 12 3.25 -4.48 15.95
N PRO A 13 3.65 -4.55 17.25
CA PRO A 13 2.74 -4.26 18.36
C PRO A 13 2.08 -2.88 18.31
N TYR A 14 2.64 -1.93 17.56
CA TYR A 14 2.10 -0.58 17.37
C TYR A 14 1.21 -0.45 16.13
N PHE A 15 0.82 -1.55 15.49
CA PHE A 15 0.04 -1.55 14.25
C PHE A 15 -1.22 -0.68 14.32
N ASN A 16 -1.97 -0.77 15.43
CA ASN A 16 -3.20 0.00 15.60
C ASN A 16 -2.95 1.51 15.54
N LEU A 17 -1.83 1.99 16.09
CA LEU A 17 -1.45 3.40 15.98
C LEU A 17 -1.15 3.77 14.53
N PHE A 18 -0.56 2.88 13.73
CA PHE A 18 -0.33 3.15 12.30
C PHE A 18 -1.63 3.21 11.51
N ALA A 19 -2.59 2.34 11.84
CA ALA A 19 -3.91 2.33 11.24
C ALA A 19 -4.70 3.60 11.58
N GLU A 20 -4.55 4.16 12.78
CA GLU A 20 -5.13 5.46 13.15
C GLU A 20 -4.57 6.61 12.29
N LEU A 21 -3.28 6.57 11.92
CA LEU A 21 -2.65 7.62 11.10
C LEU A 21 -3.29 7.76 9.70
N LEU A 22 -3.96 6.73 9.20
CA LEU A 22 -4.66 6.76 7.90
C LEU A 22 -5.79 7.82 7.88
N ASP A 23 -6.44 8.09 9.01
CA ASP A 23 -7.54 9.09 9.09
C ASP A 23 -7.04 10.52 9.34
N SER A 24 -5.73 10.72 9.44
CA SER A 24 -5.18 12.04 9.75
C SER A 24 -5.46 13.04 8.63
N THR A 25 -5.91 14.24 9.01
CA THR A 25 -6.02 15.39 8.09
C THR A 25 -4.65 15.81 7.53
N ASN A 26 -3.57 15.53 8.26
CA ASN A 26 -2.21 15.75 7.83
C ASN A 26 -1.71 14.59 6.94
N SER A 27 -1.41 14.88 5.68
CA SER A 27 -0.91 13.90 4.70
C SER A 27 0.44 13.31 5.05
N TYR A 28 1.28 14.01 5.83
CA TYR A 28 2.53 13.45 6.34
C TYR A 28 2.27 12.26 7.26
N HIS A 29 1.26 12.35 8.14
CA HIS A 29 0.88 11.23 9.00
C HIS A 29 0.31 10.07 8.19
N ARG A 30 -0.55 10.35 7.20
CA ARG A 30 -1.08 9.31 6.30
C ARG A 30 0.04 8.56 5.60
N ASN A 31 1.02 9.28 5.03
CA ASN A 31 2.21 8.68 4.42
C ASN A 31 2.94 7.75 5.39
N ARG A 32 3.11 8.18 6.64
CA ARG A 32 3.79 7.39 7.68
C ARG A 32 3.00 6.14 8.03
N GLY A 33 1.68 6.25 8.19
CA GLY A 33 0.79 5.11 8.42
C GLY A 33 0.91 4.06 7.31
N ILE A 34 0.74 4.51 6.05
CA ILE A 34 0.84 3.66 4.85
C ILE A 34 2.16 2.88 4.81
N LEU A 35 3.29 3.58 4.93
CA LEU A 35 4.62 2.96 4.82
C LEU A 35 4.89 1.98 5.97
N LEU A 36 4.46 2.33 7.19
CA LEU A 36 4.63 1.45 8.35
C LEU A 36 3.74 0.22 8.25
N ILE A 37 2.48 0.35 7.80
CA ILE A 37 1.58 -0.78 7.57
C ILE A 37 2.19 -1.73 6.53
N ALA A 38 2.58 -1.21 5.37
CA ALA A 38 3.17 -2.03 4.30
C ALA A 38 4.46 -2.73 4.75
N ALA A 39 5.34 -2.03 5.46
CA ALA A 39 6.59 -2.60 5.98
C ALA A 39 6.38 -3.72 7.01
N ASN A 40 5.23 -3.74 7.70
CA ASN A 40 4.89 -4.78 8.68
C ASN A 40 4.00 -5.89 8.11
N ALA A 41 3.65 -5.88 6.82
CA ALA A 41 2.78 -6.89 6.22
C ALA A 41 3.28 -8.33 6.43
N LYS A 42 4.59 -8.55 6.35
CA LYS A 42 5.22 -9.86 6.62
C LYS A 42 5.12 -10.35 8.06
N TRP A 43 4.82 -9.45 9.00
CA TRP A 43 4.70 -9.76 10.43
C TRP A 43 3.24 -9.80 10.88
N ASP A 44 2.29 -9.60 9.98
CA ASP A 44 0.87 -9.46 10.28
C ASP A 44 0.20 -10.82 10.60
N ARG A 45 0.62 -11.42 11.72
CA ARG A 45 0.13 -12.74 12.18
C ARG A 45 -1.32 -12.71 12.65
N GLU A 46 -1.83 -11.53 13.00
CA GLU A 46 -3.21 -11.33 13.45
C GLU A 46 -4.13 -10.88 12.30
N ASN A 47 -3.64 -10.81 11.05
CA ASN A 47 -4.41 -10.36 9.87
C ASN A 47 -5.07 -8.98 10.05
N LYS A 48 -4.38 -8.06 10.72
CA LYS A 48 -4.89 -6.70 10.98
C LYS A 48 -4.99 -5.87 9.71
N ILE A 49 -4.19 -6.18 8.67
CA ILE A 49 -4.29 -5.50 7.37
C ILE A 49 -5.60 -5.86 6.69
N ASP A 50 -6.06 -7.10 6.78
CA ASP A 50 -7.33 -7.57 6.22
C ASP A 50 -8.50 -6.76 6.81
N GLU A 51 -8.46 -6.50 8.12
CA GLU A 51 -9.47 -5.69 8.81
C GLU A 51 -9.54 -4.23 8.35
N ILE A 52 -8.43 -3.69 7.82
CA ILE A 52 -8.31 -2.29 7.39
C ILE A 52 -8.09 -2.13 5.89
N ILE A 53 -8.24 -3.18 5.08
CA ILE A 53 -7.81 -3.17 3.67
C ILE A 53 -8.54 -2.08 2.88
N ASP A 54 -9.86 -1.95 3.03
CA ASP A 54 -10.64 -0.90 2.39
C ASP A 54 -10.16 0.51 2.76
N LYS A 55 -9.80 0.69 4.03
CA LYS A 55 -9.29 1.97 4.54
C LYS A 55 -7.92 2.29 3.93
N LEU A 56 -7.04 1.30 3.87
CA LEU A 56 -5.73 1.44 3.26
C LEU A 56 -5.83 1.75 1.76
N LEU A 57 -6.67 1.02 1.03
CA LEU A 57 -6.84 1.15 -0.42
C LEU A 57 -7.47 2.47 -0.85
N LYS A 58 -8.28 3.12 -0.01
CA LYS A 58 -8.76 4.50 -0.26
C LYS A 58 -7.62 5.48 -0.52
N HIS A 59 -6.44 5.26 0.05
CA HIS A 59 -5.29 6.13 -0.18
C HIS A 59 -4.61 5.94 -1.53
N VAL A 60 -5.00 4.96 -2.36
CA VAL A 60 -4.59 4.91 -3.78
C VAL A 60 -5.09 6.14 -4.54
N GLU A 61 -6.21 6.72 -4.09
CA GLU A 61 -6.83 7.94 -4.64
C GLU A 61 -6.76 9.11 -3.64
N ASP A 62 -5.74 9.16 -2.78
CA ASP A 62 -5.62 10.21 -1.77
C ASP A 62 -5.66 11.61 -2.41
N GLU A 63 -6.42 12.53 -1.80
CA GLU A 63 -6.53 13.93 -2.23
C GLU A 63 -5.17 14.63 -2.43
N LYS A 64 -4.11 14.18 -1.73
CA LYS A 64 -2.73 14.60 -1.99
C LYS A 64 -2.08 13.62 -2.96
N PRO A 65 -1.72 14.07 -4.18
CA PRO A 65 -1.10 13.20 -5.20
C PRO A 65 0.19 12.51 -4.71
N ILE A 66 0.95 13.17 -3.84
CA ILE A 66 2.17 12.58 -3.27
C ILE A 66 1.82 11.38 -2.39
N THR A 67 0.77 11.48 -1.58
CA THR A 67 0.29 10.40 -0.71
C THR A 67 -0.27 9.24 -1.52
N ALA A 68 -1.06 9.53 -2.55
CA ALA A 68 -1.55 8.53 -3.49
C ALA A 68 -0.43 7.71 -4.11
N ARG A 69 0.59 8.39 -4.63
CA ARG A 69 1.77 7.74 -5.22
C ARG A 69 2.55 6.90 -4.21
N GLN A 70 2.64 7.32 -2.96
CA GLN A 70 3.28 6.53 -1.91
C GLN A 70 2.47 5.28 -1.58
N CYS A 71 1.15 5.39 -1.47
CA CYS A 71 0.25 4.25 -1.29
C CYS A 71 0.43 3.22 -2.41
N ILE A 72 0.29 3.67 -3.66
CA ILE A 72 0.45 2.83 -4.87
C ILE A 72 1.78 2.06 -4.86
N LYS A 73 2.89 2.74 -4.50
CA LYS A 73 4.22 2.11 -4.45
C LYS A 73 4.40 1.13 -3.31
N ALA A 74 3.66 1.29 -2.23
CA ALA A 74 3.72 0.40 -1.07
C ALA A 74 2.90 -0.88 -1.27
N MET A 75 1.83 -0.83 -2.09
CA MET A 75 0.91 -1.94 -2.29
C MET A 75 1.54 -3.26 -2.76
N PRO A 76 2.56 -3.28 -3.65
CA PRO A 76 3.25 -4.53 -3.99
C PRO A 76 3.83 -5.25 -2.78
N LEU A 77 4.34 -4.52 -1.78
CA LEU A 77 4.89 -5.11 -0.57
C LEU A 77 3.80 -5.79 0.27
N VAL A 78 2.60 -5.18 0.33
CA VAL A 78 1.44 -5.77 1.02
C VAL A 78 1.03 -7.05 0.31
N ALA A 79 0.79 -7.00 -1.01
CA ALA A 79 0.40 -8.16 -1.80
C ALA A 79 1.40 -9.32 -1.68
N GLN A 80 2.71 -9.02 -1.69
CA GLN A 80 3.76 -10.03 -1.55
C GLN A 80 3.61 -10.89 -0.29
N TYR A 81 3.21 -10.28 0.83
CA TYR A 81 3.12 -10.96 2.13
C TYR A 81 1.68 -11.30 2.56
N LYS A 82 0.69 -10.73 1.90
CA LYS A 82 -0.73 -10.96 2.12
C LYS A 82 -1.39 -11.35 0.79
N PRO A 83 -1.09 -12.55 0.25
CA PRO A 83 -1.54 -12.96 -1.07
C PRO A 83 -3.06 -13.01 -1.21
N ASP A 84 -3.79 -13.28 -0.12
CA ASP A 84 -5.26 -13.28 -0.11
C ASP A 84 -5.86 -11.89 -0.39
N LEU A 85 -5.08 -10.81 -0.20
CA LEU A 85 -5.50 -9.43 -0.49
C LEU A 85 -5.02 -8.93 -1.86
N ALA A 86 -4.32 -9.76 -2.63
CA ALA A 86 -3.70 -9.34 -3.88
C ALA A 86 -4.73 -8.90 -4.93
N ASP A 87 -5.84 -9.62 -5.04
CA ASP A 87 -6.91 -9.29 -5.99
C ASP A 87 -7.57 -7.95 -5.64
N ASP A 88 -7.85 -7.68 -4.37
CA ASP A 88 -8.40 -6.40 -3.91
C ASP A 88 -7.44 -5.23 -4.24
N ILE A 89 -6.14 -5.44 -3.98
CA ILE A 89 -5.10 -4.46 -4.31
C ILE A 89 -5.05 -4.22 -5.83
N ILE A 90 -5.07 -5.27 -6.65
CA ILE A 90 -5.04 -5.15 -8.11
C ILE A 90 -6.26 -4.39 -8.61
N GLN A 91 -7.45 -4.69 -8.09
CA GLN A 91 -8.68 -4.01 -8.48
C GLN A 91 -8.64 -2.53 -8.11
N ALA A 92 -8.21 -2.19 -6.88
CA ALA A 92 -8.07 -0.79 -6.47
C ALA A 92 -7.07 -0.03 -7.36
N LEU A 93 -5.93 -0.63 -7.69
CA LEU A 93 -4.94 -0.01 -8.58
C LEU A 93 -5.45 0.20 -10.01
N ARG A 94 -6.20 -0.76 -10.56
CA ARG A 94 -6.79 -0.67 -11.91
C ARG A 94 -7.91 0.37 -12.00
N ASN A 95 -8.70 0.49 -10.94
CA ASN A 95 -9.87 1.36 -10.89
C ASN A 95 -9.53 2.79 -10.42
N ALA A 96 -8.30 3.05 -9.99
CA ALA A 96 -7.85 4.34 -9.50
C ALA A 96 -8.09 5.47 -10.52
N ASN A 97 -8.91 6.45 -10.14
CA ASN A 97 -9.23 7.63 -10.90
C ASN A 97 -8.11 8.67 -10.81
N THR A 98 -7.16 8.60 -11.73
CA THR A 98 -6.05 9.56 -11.81
C THR A 98 -6.45 10.93 -12.36
N GLN A 99 -7.65 11.08 -12.94
CA GLN A 99 -8.11 12.33 -13.57
C GLN A 99 -8.34 13.45 -12.55
N MET A 100 -8.47 13.12 -11.26
CA MET A 100 -8.59 14.09 -10.18
C MET A 100 -7.32 14.95 -9.98
N TYR A 101 -6.18 14.53 -10.53
CA TYR A 101 -4.91 15.25 -10.38
C TYR A 101 -4.64 16.18 -11.56
N LYS A 102 -3.83 17.22 -11.30
CA LYS A 102 -3.33 18.13 -12.35
C LYS A 102 -2.63 17.34 -13.46
N GLY A 103 -2.79 17.78 -14.72
CA GLY A 103 -2.27 17.07 -15.89
C GLY A 103 -0.77 16.74 -15.86
N SER A 104 0.05 17.54 -15.17
CA SER A 104 1.49 17.24 -15.00
C SER A 104 1.78 16.07 -14.04
N LEU A 105 0.86 15.76 -13.14
CA LEU A 105 1.00 14.69 -12.13
C LEU A 105 0.35 13.38 -12.58
N GLN A 106 -0.68 13.41 -13.43
CA GLN A 106 -1.36 12.20 -13.91
C GLN A 106 -0.39 11.17 -14.51
N PRO A 107 0.58 11.53 -15.39
CA PRO A 107 1.51 10.56 -15.98
C PRO A 107 2.38 9.87 -14.93
N LEU A 108 2.73 10.58 -13.85
CA LEU A 108 3.52 10.01 -12.76
C LEU A 108 2.73 8.97 -11.97
N VAL A 109 1.44 9.25 -11.70
CA VAL A 109 0.54 8.32 -11.01
C VAL A 109 0.29 7.08 -11.88
N TYR A 110 0.00 7.26 -13.18
CA TYR A 110 -0.16 6.14 -14.11
C TYR A 110 1.07 5.24 -14.17
N LYS A 111 2.26 5.85 -14.24
CA LYS A 111 3.52 5.10 -14.23
C LYS A 111 3.67 4.29 -12.95
N ASP A 112 3.42 4.91 -11.80
CA ASP A 112 3.52 4.23 -10.50
C ASP A 112 2.52 3.06 -10.40
N ILE A 113 1.28 3.20 -10.92
CA ILE A 113 0.28 2.11 -10.98
C ILE A 113 0.76 0.96 -11.87
N ALA A 114 1.25 1.27 -13.07
CA ALA A 114 1.73 0.26 -14.01
C ALA A 114 2.92 -0.52 -13.44
N GLU A 115 3.85 0.16 -12.76
CA GLU A 115 4.98 -0.47 -12.06
C GLU A 115 4.51 -1.36 -10.90
N ALA A 116 3.56 -0.89 -10.09
CA ALA A 116 3.00 -1.66 -8.98
C ALA A 116 2.32 -2.95 -9.47
N LEU A 117 1.43 -2.85 -10.46
CA LEU A 117 0.76 -4.02 -11.06
C LEU A 117 1.75 -5.01 -11.66
N LYS A 118 2.80 -4.52 -12.34
CA LYS A 118 3.87 -5.37 -12.88
C LYS A 118 4.60 -6.14 -11.78
N LEU A 119 4.93 -5.49 -10.66
CA LEU A 119 5.58 -6.13 -9.51
C LEU A 119 4.69 -7.21 -8.90
N ILE A 120 3.42 -6.90 -8.67
CA ILE A 120 2.44 -7.83 -8.11
C ILE A 120 2.30 -9.07 -9.00
N ASN A 121 2.08 -8.89 -10.31
CA ASN A 121 1.99 -9.99 -11.26
C ASN A 121 3.26 -10.86 -11.29
N ASN A 122 4.44 -10.26 -11.12
CA ASN A 122 5.70 -11.01 -11.08
C ASN A 122 5.84 -11.92 -9.86
N PHE A 123 5.19 -11.60 -8.74
CA PHE A 123 5.18 -12.49 -7.57
C PHE A 123 4.45 -13.79 -7.88
N TYR A 124 3.29 -13.70 -8.54
CA TYR A 124 2.41 -14.85 -8.80
C TYR A 124 2.78 -15.62 -10.07
N ASN A 125 3.26 -14.94 -11.12
CA ASN A 125 3.76 -15.61 -12.33
C ASN A 125 5.04 -16.45 -12.08
N LYS A 126 5.79 -16.16 -11.01
CA LYS A 126 6.93 -16.99 -10.58
C LYS A 126 6.52 -18.20 -9.76
N SER A 127 5.36 -18.16 -9.10
CA SER A 127 4.88 -19.25 -8.23
C SER A 127 4.38 -20.47 -9.01
N GLU A 128 4.01 -20.31 -10.29
CA GLU A 128 3.60 -21.42 -11.19
C GLU A 128 4.79 -22.14 -11.86
N ARG A 129 6.03 -21.76 -11.56
CA ARG A 129 7.26 -22.35 -12.14
C ARG A 129 8.13 -23.10 -11.13
N GLY A 130 7.60 -23.39 -9.94
CA GLY A 130 8.27 -24.13 -8.87
C GLY A 130 7.81 -25.58 -8.78
#